data_AF-A0A426W275-F1
#
_entry.id   AF-A0A426W275-F1
#
_cell.length_a   1.000
_cell.length_b   1.000
_cell.length_c   1.000
_cell.angle_alpha   90.00
_cell.angle_beta   90.00
_cell.angle_gamma   90.00
#
_symmetry.space_group_name_H-M   'P 1'
#
loop_
_entity.id
_entity.type
_entity.pdbx_description
1 polymer ?
#
loop_
_entity_poly.entity_id
_entity_poly.type
_entity_poly.pdbx_seq_one_letter_code
_entity_poly.pdbx_strand_id
1 'polypeptide(L)' 'MIDFYQVMQRVKQILVIQSEKEKILDRDIANALKLNPQYFAVIKRRKKIPYEAIALFCKKNKLSINWILLEQKPQYLT' A
#
# COMPACT_ATOMS: atom_id res chain seq x y z
N MET A 1 -3.96 14.11 9.14
CA MET A 1 -2.64 13.65 8.66
C MET A 1 -2.80 12.20 8.20
N ILE A 2 -2.18 11.78 7.11
CA ILE A 2 -2.32 10.41 6.59
C ILE A 2 -1.60 9.44 7.54
N ASP A 3 -2.30 8.41 8.03
CA ASP A 3 -1.74 7.42 8.95
C ASP A 3 -1.07 6.27 8.19
N PHE A 4 0.18 5.95 8.56
CA PHE A 4 0.96 4.89 7.93
C PHE A 4 0.28 3.51 8.00
N TYR A 5 -0.25 3.13 9.17
CA TYR A 5 -0.80 1.79 9.36
C TYR A 5 -2.11 1.62 8.58
N GLN A 6 -2.95 2.66 8.53
CA GLN A 6 -4.16 2.65 7.69
C GLN A 6 -3.82 2.48 6.21
N VAL A 7 -2.82 3.22 5.71
CA VAL A 7 -2.36 3.07 4.32
C VAL A 7 -1.83 1.67 4.04
N MET A 8 -0.97 1.13 4.92
CA MET A 8 -0.44 -0.23 4.75
C MET A 8 -1.52 -1.30 4.87
N GLN A 9 -2.55 -1.08 5.68
CA GLN A 9 -3.68 -2.00 5.80
C GLN A 9 -4.48 -2.07 4.49
N ARG A 10 -4.72 -0.94 3.81
CA ARG A 10 -5.38 -0.95 2.49
C ARG A 10 -4.51 -1.63 1.43
N VAL A 11 -3.19 -1.40 1.43
CA VAL A 11 -2.25 -2.15 0.56
C VAL A 11 -2.36 -3.65 0.84
N LYS A 12 -2.38 -4.06 2.11
CA LYS A 12 -2.53 -5.45 2.52
C LYS A 12 -3.86 -6.07 2.02
N GLN A 13 -4.98 -5.35 2.12
CA GLN A 13 -6.27 -5.83 1.63
C GLN A 13 -6.23 -6.15 0.13
N ILE A 14 -5.62 -5.27 -0.67
CA ILE A 14 -5.44 -5.52 -2.11
C ILE A 14 -4.59 -6.78 -2.35
N LEU A 15 -3.53 -6.98 -1.58
CA LEU A 15 -2.67 -8.17 -1.72
C LEU A 15 -3.39 -9.46 -1.35
N VAL A 16 -4.24 -9.46 -0.32
CA VAL A 16 -5.08 -10.62 0.05
C VAL A 16 -5.99 -11.00 -1.11
N ILE A 17 -6.67 -10.01 -1.72
CA ILE A 17 -7.58 -10.23 -2.86
C ILE A 17 -6.83 -10.81 -4.07
N GLN A 18 -5.57 -10.40 -4.29
CA GLN A 18 -4.80 -10.81 -5.46
C GLN A 18 -4.08 -12.15 -5.34
N SER A 19 -3.69 -12.54 -4.13
CA SER A 19 -2.73 -13.65 -3.94
C SER A 19 -3.34 -14.93 -3.38
N GLU A 20 -4.65 -14.97 -3.12
CA GLU A 20 -5.36 -16.06 -2.43
C GLU A 20 -4.73 -16.47 -1.08
N LYS A 21 -3.78 -15.67 -0.55
CA LYS A 21 -3.13 -15.90 0.74
C LYS A 21 -3.91 -15.23 1.84
N GLU A 22 -4.29 -16.02 2.85
CA GLU A 22 -4.96 -15.50 4.05
C GLU A 22 -4.07 -14.56 4.87
N LYS A 23 -2.75 -14.75 4.82
CA LYS A 23 -1.79 -14.01 5.65
C LYS A 23 -0.70 -13.33 4.82
N ILE A 24 -0.77 -12.01 4.75
CA ILE A 24 0.26 -11.13 4.19
C ILE A 24 1.20 -10.64 5.29
N LEU A 25 2.50 -10.83 5.11
CA LEU A 25 3.56 -10.39 6.01
C LEU A 25 4.14 -9.05 5.55
N ASP A 26 4.91 -8.38 6.42
CA ASP A 26 5.62 -7.14 6.08
C ASP A 26 6.53 -7.29 4.85
N ARG A 27 7.17 -8.45 4.69
CA ARG A 27 8.01 -8.75 3.52
C ARG A 27 7.20 -8.75 2.23
N ASP A 28 5.96 -9.24 2.26
CA ASP A 28 5.09 -9.28 1.08
C ASP A 28 4.66 -7.86 0.69
N ILE A 29 4.34 -7.01 1.68
CA ILE A 29 4.06 -5.58 1.47
C ILE A 29 5.30 -4.88 0.89
N ALA A 30 6.48 -5.12 1.45
CA ALA A 30 7.72 -4.55 0.94
C ALA A 30 7.96 -4.94 -0.53
N ASN A 31 7.84 -6.23 -0.85
CA ASN A 31 8.01 -6.74 -2.21
C ASN A 31 6.98 -6.15 -3.18
N ALA A 32 5.71 -6.05 -2.78
CA ALA A 32 4.65 -5.45 -3.59
C ALA A 32 4.91 -3.98 -3.91
N LEU A 33 5.45 -3.23 -2.95
CA LEU A 33 5.87 -1.84 -3.09
C LEU A 33 7.26 -1.69 -3.75
N LYS A 34 7.88 -2.79 -4.18
CA LYS A 34 9.27 -2.82 -4.71
C LYS A 34 10.29 -2.18 -3.78
N LEU A 35 10.09 -2.34 -2.47
CA LEU A 35 11.00 -1.89 -1.44
C LEU A 35 11.80 -3.07 -0.91
N ASN A 36 13.05 -2.80 -0.53
CA ASN A 36 13.82 -3.74 0.26
C ASN A 36 13.14 -3.96 1.65
N PRO A 37 12.99 -5.22 2.14
CA PRO A 37 12.32 -5.49 3.42
C PRO A 37 12.96 -4.83 4.63
N GLN A 38 14.30 -4.72 4.68
CA GLN A 38 15.01 -4.01 5.75
C GLN A 38 14.70 -2.52 5.71
N TYR A 39 14.67 -1.92 4.52
CA TYR A 39 14.25 -0.52 4.35
C TYR A 39 12.78 -0.31 4.77
N PHE A 40 11.89 -1.25 4.41
CA PHE A 40 10.49 -1.21 4.84
C PHE A 40 10.34 -1.20 6.36
N ALA A 41 11.09 -2.04 7.07
CA ALA A 41 11.09 -2.08 8.53
C ALA A 41 11.50 -0.73 9.15
N VAL A 42 12.49 -0.05 8.57
CA VAL A 42 12.94 1.28 9.01
C VAL A 42 11.84 2.33 8.83
N ILE A 43 11.21 2.40 7.65
CA ILE A 43 10.16 3.40 7.40
C ILE A 43 8.88 3.10 8.19
N LYS A 44 8.55 1.83 8.42
CA LYS A 44 7.44 1.40 9.28
C LYS A 44 7.63 1.90 10.72
N ARG A 45 8.83 1.71 11.30
CA ARG A 45 9.15 2.23 12.64
C ARG A 45 9.04 3.75 12.71
N ARG A 46 9.42 4.46 11.64
CA ARG A 46 9.32 5.92 11.53
C ARG A 46 7.94 6.41 11.09
N LYS A 47 6.99 5.51 10.82
CA LYS A 47 5.67 5.81 10.24
C LYS A 47 5.76 6.67 8.97
N LYS A 48 6.83 6.50 8.17
CA LYS A 48 7.06 7.25 6.94
C LYS A 48 6.36 6.56 5.78
N ILE A 49 5.52 7.31 5.06
CA ILE A 49 4.77 6.80 3.92
C ILE A 49 5.65 6.85 2.66
N PRO A 50 5.85 5.72 1.94
CA PRO A 50 6.59 5.70 0.70
C PRO A 50 5.68 6.08 -0.49
N TYR A 51 5.37 7.37 -0.63
CA TYR A 51 4.38 7.88 -1.59
C TYR A 51 4.63 7.44 -3.04
N GLU A 52 5.88 7.50 -3.51
CA GLU A 52 6.23 7.08 -4.87
C GLU A 52 5.98 5.58 -5.10
N ALA A 53 6.40 4.74 -4.16
CA ALA A 53 6.18 3.30 -4.23
C ALA A 53 4.68 2.96 -4.25
N ILE A 54 3.88 3.68 -3.46
CA ILE A 54 2.42 3.54 -3.46
C ILE A 54 1.83 3.98 -4.80
N ALA A 55 2.28 5.09 -5.38
CA ALA A 55 1.81 5.56 -6.68
C ALA A 55 2.08 4.53 -7.79
N LEU A 56 3.29 3.96 -7.83
CA LEU A 56 3.67 2.91 -8.77
C LEU A 56 2.87 1.62 -8.56
N PHE A 57 2.62 1.24 -7.30
CA PHE A 57 1.74 0.13 -6.96
C PHE A 57 0.31 0.37 -7.46
N CYS A 58 -0.24 1.56 -7.23
CA CYS A 58 -1.59 1.91 -7.69
C CYS A 58 -1.69 1.86 -9.21
N LYS A 59 -0.70 2.41 -9.93
CA LYS A 59 -0.62 2.35 -11.40
C LYS A 59 -0.61 0.92 -11.92
N LYS A 60 0.20 0.03 -11.33
CA LYS A 60 0.27 -1.38 -11.72
C LYS A 60 -1.07 -2.10 -11.53
N ASN A 61 -1.78 -1.78 -10.45
CA ASN A 61 -3.02 -2.45 -10.07
C ASN A 61 -4.30 -1.75 -10.56
N LYS A 62 -4.18 -0.68 -11.37
CA LYS A 62 -5.30 0.16 -11.82
C LYS A 62 -6.17 0.67 -10.66
N LEU A 63 -5.54 1.06 -9.56
CA LEU A 63 -6.20 1.56 -8.34
C LEU A 63 -6.08 3.08 -8.21
N SER A 64 -7.09 3.71 -7.59
CA SER A 64 -7.00 5.11 -7.17
C SER A 64 -6.01 5.26 -6.02
N ILE A 65 -5.07 6.20 -6.16
CA ILE A 65 -4.14 6.53 -5.06
C ILE A 65 -4.87 7.15 -3.87
N ASN A 66 -5.95 7.92 -4.13
CA ASN A 66 -6.77 8.53 -3.08
C ASN A 66 -7.49 7.47 -2.24
N TRP A 67 -7.88 6.36 -2.84
CA TRP A 67 -8.46 5.25 -2.08
C TRP A 67 -7.44 4.67 -1.10
N ILE A 68 -6.20 4.44 -1.53
CA ILE A 68 -5.14 3.87 -0.69
C ILE A 68 -4.73 4.85 0.43
N LEU A 69 -4.53 6.13 0.08
CA LEU A 69 -4.05 7.14 1.01
C LEU A 69 -5.14 7.68 1.95
N LEU A 70 -6.37 7.84 1.46
CA LEU A 70 -7.41 8.64 2.11
C LEU A 70 -8.75 7.91 2.28
N GLU A 71 -8.87 6.64 1.85
CA GLU A 71 -10.15 5.91 1.80
C GLU A 71 -11.23 6.60 0.96
N GLN A 72 -10.79 7.47 0.04
CA GLN A 72 -11.71 8.22 -0.79
C GLN A 72 -12.02 7.42 -2.06
N LYS A 73 -13.30 7.07 -2.24
CA LYS A 73 -13.79 6.51 -3.50
C LYS A 73 -13.76 7.58 -4.59
N PRO A 74 -13.42 7.24 -5.85
CA PRO A 74 -13.56 8.19 -6.95
C PRO A 74 -15.04 8.59 -7.07
N GLN A 75 -15.31 9.89 -7.01
CA GLN A 75 -16.68 10.43 -7.18
C GLN A 75 -17.06 10.55 -8.66
N TYR A 76 -16.08 10.80 -9.52
CA TYR A 76 -16.27 10.96 -10.96
C TYR A 76 -15.29 10.02 -11.66
N LEU A 77 -15.84 9.04 -12.36
CA LEU A 77 -15.15 8.26 -13.37
C LEU A 77 -15.86 8.65 -14.67
N THR A 78 -15.28 9.60 -15.40
CA THR A 78 -15.75 9.93 -16.75
C THR A 78 -15.15 8.96 -17.75
#